data_AF-A0A316YB19-F1
#
_entry.id   AF-A0A316YB19-F1
#
_cell.length_a   1.000
_cell.length_b   1.000
_cell.length_c   1.000
_cell.angle_alpha   90.00
_cell.angle_beta   90.00
_cell.angle_gamma   90.00
#
_symmetry.space_group_name_H-M   'P 1'
#
loop_
_entity.id
_entity.type
_entity.pdbx_description
1 polymer ?
#
loop_
_entity_poly.entity_id
_entity_poly.type
_entity_poly.pdbx_seq_one_letter_code
_entity_poly.pdbx_strand_id
1 'polypeptide(L)'
;MGGFGKISGRHLPACCFPILHGLCSFGISARLLQRQVGLFPHIKARFAGTVVPGKQLTVKAWKVDSKTILFESCVDERVVLHAAAVTLA
;
A
#
# COMPACT_ATOMS: atom_id res chain seq x y z
N MET A 1 0.06 45.41 -22.43
CA MET A 1 0.89 44.87 -21.34
C MET A 1 -0.06 44.25 -20.30
N GLY A 2 -0.37 42.96 -20.44
CA GLY A 2 -1.31 42.24 -19.55
C GLY A 2 -0.54 41.24 -18.68
N GLY A 3 -0.66 41.39 -17.36
CA GLY A 3 0.15 40.71 -16.36
C GLY A 3 -0.13 39.20 -16.24
N PHE A 4 0.95 38.44 -16.06
CA PHE A 4 0.95 37.05 -15.62
C PHE A 4 0.46 36.96 -14.16
N GLY A 5 -0.79 36.56 -13.97
CA GLY A 5 -1.33 36.21 -12.66
C GLY A 5 -0.73 34.89 -12.16
N LYS A 6 0.02 34.94 -11.05
CA LYS A 6 0.43 33.77 -10.26
C LYS A 6 -0.82 32.98 -9.84
N ILE A 7 -1.01 31.79 -10.42
CA ILE A 7 -1.99 30.80 -9.93
C ILE A 7 -1.47 30.10 -8.66
N SER A 8 -1.37 30.86 -7.58
CA SER A 8 -1.22 30.33 -6.22
C SER A 8 -2.55 29.71 -5.80
N GLY A 9 -2.58 28.40 -5.51
CA GLY A 9 -3.71 27.79 -4.80
C GLY A 9 -4.58 26.78 -5.55
N ARG A 10 -4.07 26.06 -6.56
CA ARG A 10 -4.77 24.83 -6.99
C ARG A 10 -4.46 23.72 -5.98
N HIS A 11 -5.45 23.35 -5.17
CA HIS A 11 -5.49 22.06 -4.49
C HIS A 11 -5.46 20.98 -5.58
N LEU A 12 -4.25 20.57 -5.98
CA LEU A 12 -4.04 19.53 -6.96
C LEU A 12 -4.47 18.22 -6.29
N PRO A 13 -5.43 17.45 -6.85
CA PRO A 13 -5.62 16.08 -6.40
C PRO A 13 -4.28 15.35 -6.56
N ALA A 14 -3.98 14.42 -5.66
CA ALA A 14 -2.67 13.79 -5.47
C ALA A 14 -1.99 13.13 -6.71
N CYS A 15 -2.55 13.27 -7.92
CA CYS A 15 -2.02 12.81 -9.20
C CYS A 15 -0.89 13.66 -9.80
N CYS A 16 -0.50 14.82 -9.24
CA CYS A 16 0.55 15.66 -9.82
C CYS A 16 1.99 15.15 -9.59
N PHE A 17 2.17 14.10 -8.77
CA PHE A 17 3.45 13.43 -8.53
C PHE A 17 3.37 11.96 -8.98
N PRO A 18 4.48 11.33 -9.41
CA PRO A 18 4.48 9.91 -9.78
C PRO A 18 4.10 9.07 -8.56
N ILE A 19 2.97 8.39 -8.66
CA ILE A 19 2.49 7.49 -7.62
C ILE A 19 3.16 6.13 -7.77
N LEU A 20 3.51 5.50 -6.65
CA LEU A 20 3.90 4.10 -6.67
C LEU A 20 2.65 3.26 -6.97
N HIS A 21 2.73 2.36 -7.95
CA HIS A 21 1.62 1.47 -8.30
C HIS A 21 1.17 0.68 -7.07
N GLY A 22 -0.15 0.54 -6.87
CA GLY A 22 -0.72 -0.29 -5.80
C GLY A 22 -0.14 -1.72 -5.81
N LEU A 23 0.02 -2.29 -7.02
CA LEU A 23 0.63 -3.61 -7.23
C LEU A 23 2.08 -3.72 -6.72
N CYS A 24 2.87 -2.64 -6.76
CA CYS A 24 4.23 -2.65 -6.23
C CYS A 24 4.22 -2.77 -4.70
N SER A 25 3.37 -1.97 -4.04
CA SER A 25 3.16 -2.05 -2.59
C SER A 25 2.67 -3.43 -2.15
N PHE A 26 1.80 -4.03 -2.97
CA PHE A 26 1.32 -5.39 -2.77
C PHE A 26 2.43 -6.42 -2.91
N GLY A 27 3.24 -6.35 -3.96
CA GLY A 27 4.38 -7.27 -4.17
C GLY A 27 5.43 -7.18 -3.05
N ILE A 28 5.73 -5.97 -2.57
CA ILE A 28 6.64 -5.77 -1.42
C ILE A 28 6.06 -6.43 -0.17
N SER A 29 4.77 -6.20 0.10
CA SER A 29 4.09 -6.78 1.26
C SER A 29 4.06 -8.31 1.18
N ALA A 30 3.73 -8.85 0.02
CA ALA A 30 3.71 -10.28 -0.24
C ALA A 30 5.08 -10.92 -0.05
N ARG A 31 6.17 -10.29 -0.52
CA ARG A 31 7.53 -10.79 -0.35
C ARG A 31 7.98 -10.77 1.10
N LEU A 32 7.61 -9.75 1.88
CA LEU A 32 7.89 -9.71 3.31
C LEU A 32 7.14 -10.82 4.06
N LEU A 33 5.84 -10.98 3.76
CA LEU A 33 5.03 -12.07 4.31
C LEU A 33 5.63 -13.43 3.95
N GLN A 34 5.99 -13.65 2.69
CA GLN A 34 6.53 -14.92 2.22
C GLN A 34 7.80 -15.34 2.97
N ARG A 35 8.65 -14.37 3.35
CA ARG A 35 9.84 -14.62 4.17
C ARG A 35 9.52 -15.00 5.61
N GLN A 36 8.40 -14.52 6.15
CA GLN A 36 8.00 -14.77 7.54
C GLN A 36 7.17 -16.05 7.69
N VAL A 37 6.24 -16.29 6.76
CA VAL A 37 5.22 -17.35 6.88
C VAL A 37 5.42 -18.50 5.89
N GLY A 38 6.33 -18.35 4.93
CA GLY A 38 6.57 -19.31 3.86
C GLY A 38 5.73 -19.07 2.61
N LEU A 39 5.74 -20.04 1.70
CA LEU A 39 4.97 -20.00 0.46
C LEU A 39 3.47 -20.09 0.76
N PHE A 40 2.70 -19.25 0.08
CA PHE A 40 1.24 -19.26 0.14
C PHE A 40 0.64 -19.21 -1.26
N PRO A 41 -0.36 -20.04 -1.57
CA PRO A 41 -0.99 -20.07 -2.89
C PRO A 41 -1.96 -18.90 -3.12
N HIS A 42 -2.50 -18.31 -2.06
CA HIS A 42 -3.53 -17.28 -2.17
C HIS A 42 -3.23 -16.07 -1.31
N ILE A 43 -3.32 -14.90 -1.93
CA ILE A 43 -3.21 -13.60 -1.28
C ILE A 43 -4.29 -12.67 -1.85
N LYS A 44 -5.02 -11.98 -0.97
CA LYS A 44 -6.05 -11.01 -1.31
C LYS A 44 -5.77 -9.73 -0.55
N ALA A 45 -5.99 -8.57 -1.15
CA ALA A 45 -5.87 -7.27 -0.50
C ALA A 45 -6.80 -6.26 -1.19
N ARG A 46 -7.26 -5.24 -0.44
CA ARG A 46 -7.96 -4.09 -1.01
C ARG A 46 -7.02 -2.88 -0.98
N PHE A 47 -6.87 -2.22 -2.13
CA PHE A 47 -6.10 -0.98 -2.24
C PHE A 47 -6.92 0.17 -1.66
N ALA A 48 -6.51 0.67 -0.50
CA ALA A 48 -7.23 1.72 0.23
C ALA A 48 -6.64 3.11 -0.01
N GLY A 49 -5.40 3.20 -0.51
CA GLY A 49 -4.73 4.48 -0.69
C GLY A 49 -3.55 4.43 -1.65
N THR A 50 -3.09 5.63 -2.00
CA THR A 50 -1.95 5.85 -2.89
C THR A 50 -0.65 5.90 -2.09
N VAL A 51 0.42 5.35 -2.64
CA VAL A 51 1.77 5.41 -2.05
C VAL A 51 2.62 6.40 -2.83
N VAL A 52 3.30 7.30 -2.10
CA VAL A 52 4.30 8.20 -2.66
C VAL A 52 5.66 7.49 -2.61
N PRO A 53 6.44 7.47 -3.70
CA PRO A 53 7.76 6.87 -3.70
C PRO A 53 8.69 7.53 -2.66
N GLY A 54 9.59 6.73 -2.07
CA GLY A 54 10.51 7.18 -1.02
C GLY A 54 9.94 7.11 0.40
N LYS A 55 8.67 6.76 0.56
CA LYS A 55 8.07 6.50 1.87
C LYS A 55 8.25 5.04 2.31
N GLN A 56 8.37 4.84 3.62
CA GLN A 56 8.54 3.51 4.20
C GLN A 56 7.18 2.83 4.38
N LEU A 57 7.10 1.58 3.92
CA LEU A 57 5.90 0.77 4.02
C LEU A 57 6.06 -0.21 5.19
N THR A 58 5.15 -0.13 6.16
CA THR A 58 5.10 -1.01 7.33
C THR A 58 3.99 -2.03 7.13
N VAL A 59 4.34 -3.31 7.18
CA VAL A 59 3.37 -4.41 7.10
C VAL A 59 3.11 -4.92 8.52
N LYS A 60 1.85 -4.85 8.95
CA LYS A 60 1.37 -5.48 10.18
C LYS A 60 0.65 -6.76 9.78
N ALA A 61 1.08 -7.90 10.31
CA ALA A 61 0.45 -9.18 10.02
C ALA A 61 0.14 -9.90 11.33
N TRP A 62 -1.02 -10.54 11.39
CA TRP A 62 -1.46 -11.32 12.54
C TRP A 62 -2.18 -12.58 12.07
N LYS A 63 -1.95 -13.66 12.81
CA LYS A 63 -2.56 -14.96 12.52
C LYS A 63 -3.95 -14.99 13.13
N VAL A 64 -4.95 -15.31 12.31
CA VAL A 64 -6.34 -15.50 12.77
C VAL A 64 -6.58 -16.98 13.06
N ASP A 65 -6.07 -17.85 12.18
CA ASP A 65 -6.21 -19.31 12.28
C ASP A 65 -4.93 -20.01 11.81
N SER A 66 -4.87 -21.33 11.95
CA SER A 66 -3.75 -22.14 11.45
C SER A 66 -3.43 -21.92 9.96
N LYS A 67 -4.44 -21.57 9.16
CA LYS A 67 -4.32 -21.41 7.70
C LYS A 67 -4.51 -19.97 7.20
N THR A 68 -4.92 -19.04 8.05
CA THR A 68 -5.29 -17.69 7.61
C THR A 68 -4.55 -16.62 8.39
N ILE A 69 -3.87 -15.75 7.66
CA ILE A 69 -3.11 -14.62 8.19
C ILE A 69 -3.69 -13.35 7.60
N LEU A 70 -4.17 -12.45 8.45
CA LEU A 70 -4.56 -11.13 8.03
C LEU A 70 -3.36 -10.20 8.08
N PHE A 71 -3.32 -9.26 7.15
CA PHE A 71 -2.30 -8.24 7.14
C PHE A 71 -2.85 -6.90 6.69
N GLU A 72 -2.14 -5.86 7.08
CA GLU A 72 -2.40 -4.49 6.69
C GLU A 72 -1.07 -3.82 6.36
N SER A 73 -1.04 -3.04 5.29
CA SER A 73 0.14 -2.25 4.94
C SER A 73 -0.18 -0.78 5.14
N CYS A 74 0.64 -0.13 5.96
CA CYS A 74 0.57 1.29 6.27
C CYS A 74 1.78 2.01 5.69
N VAL A 75 1.58 3.26 5.29
CA VAL A 75 2.66 4.21 5.02
C VAL A 75 2.48 5.37 5.99
N ASP A 76 3.45 5.57 6.87
CA ASP A 76 3.30 6.45 8.03
C ASP A 76 2.02 6.04 8.82
N GLU A 77 1.01 6.92 8.88
CA GLU A 77 -0.27 6.69 9.55
C GLU A 77 -1.41 6.26 8.60
N ARG A 78 -1.13 6.18 7.29
CA ARG A 78 -2.15 5.93 6.27
C ARG A 78 -2.17 4.46 5.86
N VAL A 79 -3.35 3.86 5.87
CA VAL A 79 -3.54 2.50 5.36
C VAL A 79 -3.58 2.52 3.84
N VAL A 80 -2.71 1.72 3.22
CA VAL A 80 -2.57 1.62 1.76
C VAL A 80 -3.07 0.28 1.23
N LEU A 81 -2.92 -0.78 2.02
CA LEU A 81 -3.55 -2.09 1.79
C LEU A 81 -4.38 -2.44 3.02
N HIS A 82 -5.69 -2.56 2.83
CA HIS A 82 -6.66 -2.89 3.87
C HIS A 82 -7.38 -4.20 3.55
N ALA A 83 -7.97 -4.83 4.56
CA ALA A 83 -8.70 -6.09 4.43
C ALA A 83 -7.91 -7.15 3.63
N ALA A 84 -6.61 -7.26 3.94
CA ALA A 84 -5.73 -8.17 3.24
C ALA A 84 -5.53 -9.47 4.00
N ALA A 85 -5.52 -10.58 3.27
CA ALA A 85 -5.50 -11.93 3.80
C ALA A 85 -4.61 -12.83 2.95
N VAL A 86 -3.83 -13.66 3.62
CA VAL A 86 -3.05 -14.75 3.03
C VAL A 86 -3.60 -16.07 3.55
N THR A 87 -3.81 -17.02 2.63
CA THR A 87 -4.17 -18.40 2.97
C THR A 87 -2.97 -19.30 2.74
N LEU A 88 -2.54 -19.98 3.80
CA LEU A 88 -1.48 -21.00 3.76
C LEU A 88 -2.06 -22.32 3.22
N ALA A 89 -1.22 -23.11 2.54
CA ALA A 89 -1.56 -24.44 2.03
C ALA A 89 -1.67 -25.45 3.19
#